data_AF-A0A7J2UUT6-F1
#
_entry.id   AF-A0A7J2UUT6-F1
#
_cell.length_a   1.000
_cell.length_b   1.000
_cell.length_c   1.000
_cell.angle_alpha   90.00
_cell.angle_beta   90.00
_cell.angle_gamma   90.00
#
_symmetry.space_group_name_H-M   'P 1'
#
loop_
_entity.id
_entity.type
_entity.pdbx_description
1 polymer ?
#
loop_
_entity_poly.entity_id
_entity_poly.type
_entity_poly.pdbx_seq_one_letter_code
_entity_poly.pdbx_strand_id
1 'polypeptide(L)'
;MTKDIILDTQAPRFKDNRVKIDTTLTNKKNVKVFGDIDPLATGELGEVTLKINGNRVALMHDGSFNVQVPLNLEGENLISVTIEDKAGNTRTETLSVIRDTLPPTITVDKLPGNDVDEALFTFSGTVSGTERNVVWVNGERTNTLDGVFTKNFLLNPGTNIIVVQAEDEAGNRAEERITVTYNQVVTPNVVSSPAETPAPPVSPLAYVLMIILLIAGIVLGLVAGITGAKFASKGEDEEGDTEEEIDKEIPDDEISEDAQMDDMLEDTQTDETSKETTDDTEVTPQEPVPEESGEIPPPPGE
;
A
#
# COMPACT_ATOMS: atom_id res chain seq x y z
N MET A 1 56.62 -19.85 -43.06
CA MET A 1 56.27 -20.29 -41.70
C MET A 1 54.86 -20.84 -41.76
N THR A 2 54.62 -22.10 -41.39
CA THR A 2 53.25 -22.63 -41.36
C THR A 2 52.55 -22.07 -40.13
N LYS A 3 51.54 -21.22 -40.32
CA LYS A 3 50.62 -20.85 -39.24
C LYS A 3 49.80 -22.08 -38.89
N ASP A 4 49.96 -22.58 -37.68
CA ASP A 4 49.07 -23.61 -37.16
C ASP A 4 47.68 -22.98 -36.96
N ILE A 5 46.70 -23.43 -37.74
CA ILE A 5 45.29 -23.11 -37.53
C ILE A 5 44.76 -24.13 -36.53
N ILE A 6 44.53 -23.69 -35.29
CA ILE A 6 43.88 -24.52 -34.27
C ILE A 6 42.37 -24.43 -34.49
N LEU A 7 41.73 -25.57 -34.74
CA LEU A 7 40.27 -25.66 -34.77
C LEU A 7 39.75 -25.67 -33.34
N ASP A 8 38.96 -24.67 -32.98
CA ASP A 8 38.19 -24.66 -31.74
C ASP A 8 36.76 -25.10 -32.00
N THR A 9 36.30 -26.10 -31.24
CA THR A 9 34.93 -26.65 -31.30
C THR A 9 34.22 -26.58 -29.96
N GLN A 10 34.83 -25.97 -28.95
CA GLN A 10 34.30 -25.94 -27.59
C GLN A 10 33.50 -24.65 -27.38
N ALA A 11 32.23 -24.79 -27.01
CA ALA A 11 31.42 -23.63 -26.68
C ALA A 11 31.82 -23.01 -25.33
N PRO A 12 31.73 -21.67 -25.20
CA PRO A 12 31.83 -20.99 -23.92
C PRO A 12 30.80 -21.50 -22.91
N ARG A 13 31.07 -21.31 -21.61
CA ARG A 13 30.18 -21.75 -20.52
C ARG A 13 29.99 -20.65 -19.48
N PHE A 14 28.79 -20.60 -18.91
CA PHE A 14 28.55 -19.86 -17.68
C PHE A 14 29.16 -20.61 -16.50
N LYS A 15 29.68 -19.87 -15.52
CA LYS A 15 30.08 -20.42 -14.22
C LYS A 15 28.87 -21.09 -13.56
N ASP A 16 29.10 -22.22 -12.90
CA ASP A 16 28.05 -23.10 -12.36
C ASP A 16 27.02 -23.59 -13.40
N ASN A 17 27.32 -23.41 -14.70
CA ASN A 17 26.48 -23.72 -15.84
C ASN A 17 25.05 -23.15 -15.68
N ARG A 18 24.96 -21.90 -15.25
CA ARG A 18 23.68 -21.19 -15.09
C ARG A 18 23.82 -19.67 -15.19
N VAL A 19 22.79 -19.03 -15.73
CA VAL A 19 22.49 -17.61 -15.55
C VAL A 19 21.47 -17.43 -14.44
N LYS A 20 21.57 -16.33 -13.68
CA LYS A 20 20.68 -16.03 -12.55
C LYS A 20 19.77 -14.86 -12.87
N ILE A 21 18.61 -14.86 -12.22
CA ILE A 21 17.63 -13.79 -12.25
C ILE A 21 17.17 -13.48 -10.82
N ASP A 22 16.86 -12.23 -10.54
CA ASP A 22 16.49 -11.79 -9.19
C ASP A 22 15.08 -12.25 -8.77
N THR A 23 14.16 -12.35 -9.71
CA THR A 23 12.81 -12.89 -9.49
C THR A 23 12.24 -13.54 -10.74
N THR A 24 11.30 -14.47 -10.54
CA THR A 24 10.51 -15.10 -11.61
C THR A 24 9.09 -14.55 -11.71
N LEU A 25 8.66 -13.72 -10.75
CA LEU A 25 7.36 -13.05 -10.72
C LEU A 25 7.55 -11.61 -10.23
N THR A 26 7.00 -10.63 -10.94
CA THR A 26 7.07 -9.23 -10.53
C THR A 26 6.01 -8.35 -11.18
N ASN A 27 5.63 -7.27 -10.51
CA ASN A 27 4.87 -6.17 -11.11
C ASN A 27 5.73 -5.05 -11.71
N LYS A 28 7.06 -5.19 -11.67
CA LYS A 28 7.99 -4.20 -12.19
C LYS A 28 8.20 -4.38 -13.70
N LYS A 29 8.63 -3.30 -14.35
CA LYS A 29 8.94 -3.29 -15.79
C LYS A 29 10.29 -3.89 -16.14
N ASN A 30 11.14 -4.18 -15.16
CA ASN A 30 12.48 -4.71 -15.39
C ASN A 30 12.81 -5.79 -14.34
N VAL A 31 13.68 -6.71 -14.73
CA VAL A 31 14.31 -7.70 -13.87
C VAL A 31 15.82 -7.63 -14.02
N LYS A 32 16.53 -8.13 -13.01
CA LYS A 32 17.99 -8.18 -13.02
C LYS A 32 18.46 -9.55 -13.44
N VAL A 33 19.18 -9.61 -14.55
CA VAL A 33 19.84 -10.81 -15.06
C VAL A 33 21.33 -10.70 -14.80
N PHE A 34 21.92 -11.70 -14.17
CA PHE A 34 23.31 -11.66 -13.72
C PHE A 34 23.96 -13.04 -13.70
N GLY A 35 25.28 -13.04 -13.73
CA GLY A 35 26.07 -14.27 -13.72
C GLY A 35 27.54 -14.00 -14.04
N ASP A 36 28.27 -15.09 -14.22
CA ASP A 36 29.69 -15.06 -14.52
C ASP A 36 29.98 -16.04 -15.66
N ILE A 37 30.92 -15.70 -16.52
CA ILE A 37 31.45 -16.62 -17.53
C ILE A 37 32.58 -17.43 -16.89
N ASP A 38 32.65 -18.72 -17.21
CA ASP A 38 33.75 -19.58 -16.77
C ASP A 38 35.04 -19.19 -17.53
N PRO A 39 36.08 -18.67 -16.86
CA PRO A 39 37.30 -18.21 -17.51
C PRO A 39 38.08 -19.35 -18.18
N LEU A 40 37.83 -20.60 -17.79
CA LEU A 40 38.45 -21.77 -18.42
C LEU A 40 37.72 -22.21 -19.70
N ALA A 41 36.56 -21.64 -20.01
CA ALA A 41 35.74 -22.06 -21.14
C ALA A 41 36.16 -21.44 -22.49
N THR A 42 37.06 -20.44 -22.52
CA THR A 42 37.37 -19.71 -23.77
C THR A 42 38.80 -19.26 -23.99
N GLY A 43 39.73 -19.41 -23.04
CA GLY A 43 41.10 -18.91 -23.22
C GLY A 43 41.12 -17.38 -23.40
N GLU A 44 41.24 -16.66 -22.29
CA GLU A 44 41.11 -15.19 -22.19
C GLU A 44 39.69 -14.64 -22.38
N LEU A 45 39.18 -13.97 -21.33
CA LEU A 45 37.82 -13.41 -21.26
C LEU A 45 37.50 -12.34 -22.32
N GLY A 46 38.53 -11.77 -22.96
CA GLY A 46 38.37 -10.76 -24.02
C GLY A 46 37.81 -11.29 -25.34
N GLU A 47 37.70 -12.61 -25.48
CA GLU A 47 37.24 -13.27 -26.71
C GLU A 47 35.75 -13.65 -26.68
N VAL A 48 35.04 -13.38 -25.59
CA VAL A 48 33.62 -13.75 -25.43
C VAL A 48 32.69 -12.55 -25.61
N THR A 49 31.69 -12.72 -26.46
CA THR A 49 30.59 -11.77 -26.62
C THR A 49 29.35 -12.26 -25.87
N LEU A 50 28.85 -11.47 -24.92
CA LEU A 50 27.55 -11.68 -24.28
C LEU A 50 26.45 -10.96 -25.06
N LYS A 51 25.34 -11.65 -25.31
CA LYS A 51 24.11 -11.12 -25.90
C LYS A 51 22.93 -11.43 -24.99
N ILE A 52 22.12 -10.43 -24.65
CA ILE A 52 20.83 -10.60 -23.96
C ILE A 52 19.71 -10.16 -24.90
N ASN A 53 18.77 -11.06 -25.21
CA ASN A 53 17.72 -10.87 -26.22
C ASN A 53 18.30 -10.42 -27.58
N GLY A 54 19.46 -10.98 -27.95
CA GLY A 54 20.18 -10.65 -29.17
C GLY A 54 21.02 -9.37 -29.11
N ASN A 55 20.85 -8.53 -28.09
CA ASN A 55 21.60 -7.29 -27.93
C ASN A 55 22.92 -7.53 -27.20
N ARG A 56 24.03 -6.98 -27.72
CA ARG A 56 25.34 -7.09 -27.07
C ARG A 56 25.35 -6.40 -25.72
N VAL A 57 25.93 -7.06 -24.73
CA VAL A 57 26.10 -6.56 -23.36
C VAL A 57 27.59 -6.60 -23.02
N ALA A 58 28.07 -5.55 -22.37
CA ALA A 58 29.45 -5.50 -21.90
C ALA A 58 29.66 -6.46 -20.71
N LEU A 59 30.75 -7.21 -20.77
CA LEU A 59 31.25 -7.99 -19.64
C LEU A 59 32.18 -7.13 -18.78
N MET A 60 32.17 -7.37 -17.48
CA MET A 60 33.18 -6.83 -16.59
C MET A 60 34.51 -7.56 -16.81
N HIS A 61 35.62 -6.97 -16.34
CA HIS A 61 36.96 -7.54 -16.55
C HIS A 61 37.13 -8.94 -15.93
N ASP A 62 36.38 -9.24 -14.86
CA ASP A 62 36.34 -10.54 -14.20
C ASP A 62 35.39 -11.56 -14.86
N GLY A 63 34.77 -11.20 -15.99
CA GLY A 63 33.82 -12.06 -16.71
C GLY A 63 32.40 -12.05 -16.14
N SER A 64 32.13 -11.21 -15.13
CA SER A 64 30.79 -11.05 -14.57
C SER A 64 29.91 -10.11 -15.39
N PHE A 65 28.60 -10.25 -15.25
CA PHE A 65 27.61 -9.33 -15.80
C PHE A 65 26.41 -9.17 -14.85
N ASN A 66 25.81 -7.97 -14.91
CA ASN A 66 24.61 -7.63 -14.17
C ASN A 66 23.84 -6.56 -14.95
N VAL A 67 22.68 -6.94 -15.48
CA VAL A 67 21.93 -6.15 -16.45
C VAL A 67 20.47 -6.07 -16.05
N GLN A 68 19.90 -4.87 -16.15
CA GLN A 68 18.45 -4.71 -16.11
C GLN A 68 17.86 -5.00 -17.48
N VAL A 69 16.95 -5.97 -17.53
CA VAL A 69 16.27 -6.40 -18.76
C VAL A 69 14.80 -5.97 -18.68
N PRO A 70 14.28 -5.22 -19.68
CA PRO A 70 12.89 -4.81 -19.70
C PRO A 70 11.95 -5.99 -20.02
N LEU A 71 10.81 -6.01 -19.31
CA LEU A 71 9.69 -6.93 -19.50
C LEU A 71 8.60 -6.21 -20.29
N ASN A 72 8.55 -6.49 -21.60
CA ASN A 72 7.69 -5.76 -22.53
C ASN A 72 6.25 -6.26 -22.57
N LEU A 73 6.00 -7.48 -22.08
CA LEU A 73 4.70 -8.12 -22.11
C LEU A 73 4.13 -8.25 -20.69
N GLU A 74 2.82 -8.19 -20.59
CA GLU A 74 2.11 -8.75 -19.44
C GLU A 74 2.09 -10.28 -19.56
N GLY A 75 2.19 -10.98 -18.43
CA GLY A 75 2.35 -12.43 -18.39
C GLY A 75 3.78 -12.87 -18.66
N GLU A 76 3.94 -14.00 -19.36
CA GLU A 76 5.25 -14.62 -19.58
C GLU A 76 6.15 -13.79 -20.51
N ASN A 77 7.37 -13.55 -20.04
CA ASN A 77 8.47 -12.94 -20.78
C ASN A 77 9.65 -13.93 -20.79
N LEU A 78 10.13 -14.27 -21.99
CA LEU A 78 11.31 -15.12 -22.17
C LEU A 78 12.54 -14.24 -22.42
N ILE A 79 13.60 -14.48 -21.65
CA ILE A 79 14.88 -13.77 -21.77
C ILE A 79 15.94 -14.76 -22.25
N SER A 80 16.50 -14.50 -23.42
CA SER A 80 17.60 -15.29 -23.98
C SER A 80 18.95 -14.67 -23.61
N VAL A 81 19.84 -15.48 -23.06
CA VAL A 81 21.21 -15.09 -22.70
C VAL A 81 22.18 -15.99 -23.46
N THR A 82 22.90 -15.40 -24.41
CA THR A 82 23.81 -16.11 -25.30
C THR A 82 25.24 -15.60 -25.09
N ILE A 83 26.18 -16.51 -24.94
CA ILE A 83 27.61 -16.24 -25.00
C ILE A 83 28.20 -16.90 -26.25
N GLU A 84 29.11 -16.20 -26.91
CA GLU A 84 29.72 -16.57 -28.20
C GLU A 84 31.22 -16.30 -28.11
N ASP A 85 32.05 -17.30 -28.42
CA ASP A 85 33.50 -17.11 -28.50
C ASP A 85 33.94 -16.55 -29.86
N LYS A 86 35.25 -16.31 -30.02
CA LYS A 86 35.83 -15.79 -31.26
C LYS A 86 35.80 -16.79 -32.42
N ALA A 87 35.79 -18.09 -32.14
CA ALA A 87 35.64 -19.14 -33.15
C ALA A 87 34.18 -19.26 -33.63
N GLY A 88 33.24 -18.60 -32.95
CA GLY A 88 31.81 -18.59 -33.25
C GLY A 88 31.03 -19.71 -32.56
N ASN A 89 31.61 -20.44 -31.61
CA ASN A 89 30.87 -21.41 -30.82
C ASN A 89 29.98 -20.67 -29.82
N THR A 90 28.75 -21.15 -29.63
CA THR A 90 27.74 -20.45 -28.81
C THR A 90 27.14 -21.33 -27.73
N ARG A 91 26.77 -20.72 -26.61
CA ARG A 91 25.92 -21.30 -25.57
C ARG A 91 24.78 -20.33 -25.25
N THR A 92 23.56 -20.84 -25.21
CA THR A 92 22.37 -20.05 -24.88
C THR A 92 21.63 -20.66 -23.69
N GLU A 93 21.20 -19.80 -22.77
CA GLU A 93 20.24 -20.12 -21.72
C GLU A 93 19.00 -19.23 -21.85
N THR A 94 17.83 -19.79 -21.54
CA THR A 94 16.57 -19.07 -21.57
C THR A 94 15.98 -19.03 -20.17
N LEU A 95 15.63 -17.83 -19.72
CA LEU A 95 14.96 -17.57 -18.44
C LEU A 95 13.51 -17.18 -18.71
N SER A 96 12.58 -17.62 -17.86
CA SER A 96 11.17 -17.21 -17.92
C SER A 96 10.82 -16.38 -16.69
N VAL A 97 10.13 -15.25 -16.92
CA VAL A 97 9.62 -14.35 -15.89
C VAL A 97 8.17 -14.00 -16.20
N ILE A 98 7.32 -14.05 -15.20
CA ILE A 98 5.95 -13.55 -15.30
C ILE A 98 5.93 -12.11 -14.81
N ARG A 99 5.47 -11.20 -15.68
CA ARG A 99 5.12 -9.84 -15.30
C ARG A 99 3.63 -9.78 -15.02
N ASP A 100 3.26 -9.40 -13.80
CA ASP A 100 1.87 -9.23 -13.39
C ASP A 100 1.68 -7.87 -12.73
N THR A 101 0.90 -7.00 -13.36
CA THR A 101 0.59 -5.64 -12.95
C THR A 101 -0.87 -5.46 -12.54
N LEU A 102 -1.64 -6.54 -12.51
CA LEU A 102 -3.08 -6.48 -12.24
C LEU A 102 -3.33 -6.65 -10.75
N PRO A 103 -3.91 -5.65 -10.05
CA PRO A 103 -4.22 -5.79 -8.65
C PRO A 103 -5.35 -6.82 -8.42
N PRO A 104 -5.41 -7.41 -7.22
CA PRO A 104 -6.54 -8.25 -6.84
C PRO A 104 -7.84 -7.47 -6.84
N THR A 105 -8.96 -8.15 -7.08
CA THR A 105 -10.30 -7.56 -6.99
C THR A 105 -10.93 -7.90 -5.66
N ILE A 106 -11.32 -6.88 -4.89
CA ILE A 106 -12.06 -7.03 -3.64
C ILE A 106 -13.55 -6.85 -3.94
N THR A 107 -14.38 -7.79 -3.52
CA THR A 107 -15.84 -7.68 -3.57
C THR A 107 -16.40 -7.92 -2.18
N VAL A 108 -17.25 -7.01 -1.72
CA VAL A 108 -17.86 -7.09 -0.39
C VAL A 108 -19.29 -7.61 -0.51
N ASP A 109 -19.69 -8.48 0.41
CA ASP A 109 -21.07 -8.97 0.43
C ASP A 109 -22.04 -7.85 0.77
N LYS A 110 -23.26 -7.93 0.24
CA LYS A 110 -24.28 -6.90 0.45
C LYS A 110 -24.52 -6.70 1.95
N LEU A 111 -24.27 -5.48 2.42
CA LEU A 111 -24.55 -5.08 3.80
C LEU A 111 -26.08 -5.07 4.07
N PRO A 112 -26.52 -5.39 5.29
CA PRO A 112 -27.91 -5.28 5.71
C PRO A 112 -28.34 -3.81 5.85
N GLY A 113 -28.49 -3.10 4.72
CA GLY A 113 -28.71 -1.64 4.75
C GLY A 113 -27.56 -0.89 5.42
N ASN A 114 -27.61 0.44 5.46
CA ASN A 114 -26.56 1.23 6.10
C ASN A 114 -26.66 1.24 7.63
N ASP A 115 -27.73 0.67 8.17
CA ASP A 115 -28.12 0.76 9.58
C ASP A 115 -28.21 -0.65 10.17
N VAL A 116 -27.30 -0.96 11.11
CA VAL A 116 -27.37 -2.19 11.92
C VAL A 116 -27.81 -1.85 13.34
N ASP A 117 -28.56 -2.75 13.96
CA ASP A 117 -29.11 -2.57 15.32
C ASP A 117 -28.34 -3.38 16.38
N GLU A 118 -27.40 -4.23 15.94
CA GLU A 118 -26.52 -5.01 16.80
C GLU A 118 -25.08 -4.48 16.74
N ALA A 119 -24.42 -4.40 17.89
CA ALA A 119 -23.02 -3.97 17.96
C ALA A 119 -22.05 -5.01 17.37
N LEU A 120 -22.39 -6.30 17.39
CA LEU A 120 -21.58 -7.36 16.80
C LEU A 120 -21.96 -7.55 15.33
N PHE A 121 -21.08 -7.10 14.45
CA PHE A 121 -21.30 -7.11 13.01
C PHE A 121 -20.42 -8.17 12.33
N THR A 122 -21.03 -9.07 11.55
CA THR A 122 -20.30 -10.02 10.72
C THR A 122 -20.11 -9.42 9.34
N PHE A 123 -18.85 -9.31 8.92
CA PHE A 123 -18.45 -8.78 7.63
C PHE A 123 -17.80 -9.88 6.80
N SER A 124 -18.25 -10.04 5.56
CA SER A 124 -17.73 -11.02 4.63
C SER A 124 -17.58 -10.43 3.24
N GLY A 125 -16.72 -11.08 2.46
CA GLY A 125 -16.47 -10.71 1.09
C GLY A 125 -15.54 -11.71 0.43
N THR A 126 -15.15 -11.39 -0.79
CA THR A 126 -14.27 -12.20 -1.62
C THR A 126 -13.12 -11.36 -2.17
N VAL A 127 -11.97 -12.01 -2.32
CA VAL A 127 -10.82 -11.49 -3.06
C VAL A 127 -10.51 -12.47 -4.18
N SER A 128 -10.45 -11.96 -5.41
CA SER A 128 -10.10 -12.73 -6.60
C SER A 128 -8.89 -12.13 -7.33
N GLY A 129 -8.19 -12.97 -8.09
CA GLY A 129 -6.96 -12.61 -8.80
C GLY A 129 -6.32 -13.85 -9.44
N THR A 130 -5.28 -13.64 -10.23
CA THR A 130 -4.54 -14.71 -10.92
C THR A 130 -3.56 -15.45 -9.99
N GLU A 131 -3.13 -14.79 -8.92
CA GLU A 131 -2.15 -15.26 -7.95
C GLU A 131 -2.77 -15.44 -6.55
N ARG A 132 -1.97 -15.99 -5.63
CA ARG A 132 -2.35 -16.07 -4.22
C ARG A 132 -2.37 -14.70 -3.59
N ASN A 133 -3.47 -14.39 -2.91
CA ASN A 133 -3.68 -13.12 -2.23
C ASN A 133 -3.49 -13.24 -0.72
N VAL A 134 -2.92 -12.21 -0.13
CA VAL A 134 -2.95 -11.96 1.31
C VAL A 134 -3.95 -10.85 1.57
N VAL A 135 -4.83 -11.04 2.55
CA VAL A 135 -5.90 -10.10 2.88
C VAL A 135 -5.70 -9.57 4.29
N TRP A 136 -5.96 -8.27 4.48
CA TRP A 136 -6.05 -7.61 5.77
C TRP A 136 -7.40 -6.92 5.89
N VAL A 137 -7.98 -6.94 7.08
CA VAL A 137 -9.17 -6.16 7.39
C VAL A 137 -8.94 -5.36 8.66
N ASN A 138 -9.02 -4.03 8.55
CA ASN A 138 -8.59 -3.05 9.55
C ASN A 138 -7.13 -3.27 10.00
N GLY A 139 -6.24 -3.55 9.04
CA GLY A 139 -4.81 -3.75 9.29
C GLY A 139 -4.41 -5.12 9.86
N GLU A 140 -5.38 -5.96 10.25
CA GLU A 140 -5.10 -7.32 10.74
C GLU A 140 -5.28 -8.34 9.62
N ARG A 141 -4.29 -9.23 9.49
CA ARG A 141 -4.27 -10.28 8.47
C ARG A 141 -5.45 -11.25 8.68
N THR A 142 -6.18 -11.51 7.61
CA THR A 142 -7.37 -12.38 7.59
C THR A 142 -7.12 -13.57 6.67
N ASN A 143 -7.40 -14.77 7.15
CA ASN A 143 -7.33 -15.97 6.31
C ASN A 143 -8.49 -15.99 5.32
N THR A 144 -8.20 -16.43 4.11
CA THR A 144 -9.20 -16.67 3.07
C THR A 144 -9.35 -18.16 2.81
N LEU A 145 -10.57 -18.63 2.58
CA LEU A 145 -10.85 -19.94 2.02
C LEU A 145 -11.45 -19.74 0.63
N ASP A 146 -10.76 -20.20 -0.41
CA ASP A 146 -11.16 -20.00 -1.82
C ASP A 146 -11.49 -18.53 -2.15
N GLY A 147 -10.66 -17.61 -1.63
CA GLY A 147 -10.84 -16.17 -1.79
C GLY A 147 -11.88 -15.53 -0.86
N VAL A 148 -12.71 -16.31 -0.16
CA VAL A 148 -13.71 -15.81 0.79
C VAL A 148 -13.06 -15.47 2.12
N PHE A 149 -13.33 -14.29 2.67
CA PHE A 149 -12.97 -13.92 4.03
C PHE A 149 -14.22 -13.60 4.86
N THR A 150 -14.13 -13.79 6.18
CA THR A 150 -15.20 -13.43 7.12
C THR A 150 -14.58 -12.97 8.42
N LYS A 151 -15.10 -11.88 9.00
CA LYS A 151 -14.60 -11.30 10.24
C LYS A 151 -15.73 -10.66 11.03
N ASN A 152 -15.65 -10.77 12.36
CA ASN A 152 -16.57 -10.12 13.27
C ASN A 152 -15.97 -8.81 13.79
N PHE A 153 -16.80 -7.77 13.86
CA PHE A 153 -16.46 -6.44 14.34
C PHE A 153 -17.38 -6.04 15.48
N LEU A 154 -16.82 -5.38 16.48
CA LEU A 154 -17.61 -4.63 17.44
C LEU A 154 -17.71 -3.18 16.95
N LEU A 155 -18.92 -2.75 16.61
CA LEU A 155 -19.19 -1.42 16.10
C LEU A 155 -19.37 -0.42 17.25
N ASN A 156 -18.88 0.79 17.04
CA ASN A 156 -19.19 1.93 17.88
C ASN A 156 -20.48 2.60 17.40
N PRO A 157 -21.31 3.19 18.28
CA PRO A 157 -22.49 3.93 17.86
C PRO A 157 -22.13 5.00 16.83
N GLY A 158 -22.96 5.12 15.79
CA GLY A 158 -22.71 5.99 14.64
C GLY A 158 -21.88 5.31 13.56
N THR A 159 -21.11 6.09 12.80
CA THR A 159 -20.41 5.63 11.60
C THR A 159 -19.11 4.91 11.93
N ASN A 160 -18.95 3.71 11.37
CA ASN A 160 -17.75 2.88 11.42
C ASN A 160 -17.20 2.71 10.00
N ILE A 161 -15.88 2.69 9.87
CA ILE A 161 -15.19 2.42 8.60
C ILE A 161 -14.44 1.10 8.72
N ILE A 162 -14.73 0.18 7.80
CA ILE A 162 -14.00 -1.07 7.62
C ILE A 162 -13.13 -0.92 6.38
N VAL A 163 -11.83 -1.14 6.53
CA VAL A 163 -10.86 -1.09 5.45
C VAL A 163 -10.42 -2.51 5.12
N VAL A 164 -10.63 -2.94 3.89
CA VAL A 164 -10.14 -4.22 3.37
C VAL A 164 -8.97 -3.92 2.45
N GLN A 165 -7.86 -4.60 2.67
CA GLN A 165 -6.69 -4.53 1.80
C GLN A 165 -6.34 -5.93 1.31
N ALA A 166 -5.93 -6.03 0.06
CA ALA A 166 -5.43 -7.25 -0.53
C ALA A 166 -4.11 -6.99 -1.26
N GLU A 167 -3.19 -7.96 -1.21
CA GLU A 167 -1.94 -7.95 -1.95
C GLU A 167 -1.71 -9.33 -2.57
N ASP A 168 -1.34 -9.37 -3.85
CA ASP A 168 -1.01 -10.61 -4.54
C ASP A 168 0.47 -11.02 -4.38
N GLU A 169 0.88 -12.11 -5.03
CA GLU A 169 2.25 -12.63 -4.97
C GLU A 169 3.25 -11.76 -5.77
N ALA A 170 2.79 -10.99 -6.75
CA ALA A 170 3.59 -10.04 -7.52
C ALA A 170 3.80 -8.69 -6.80
N GLY A 171 3.02 -8.44 -5.74
CA GLY A 171 3.03 -7.25 -4.91
C GLY A 171 2.05 -6.15 -5.36
N ASN A 172 1.08 -6.45 -6.22
CA ASN A 172 0.02 -5.51 -6.55
C ASN A 172 -0.99 -5.43 -5.39
N ARG A 173 -1.56 -4.24 -5.17
CA ARG A 173 -2.42 -3.96 -4.01
C ARG A 173 -3.78 -3.45 -4.43
N ALA A 174 -4.80 -3.82 -3.67
CA ALA A 174 -6.12 -3.23 -3.71
C ALA A 174 -6.59 -2.84 -2.31
N GLU A 175 -7.43 -1.81 -2.24
CA GLU A 175 -8.05 -1.35 -1.00
C GLU A 175 -9.52 -1.00 -1.25
N GLU A 176 -10.39 -1.44 -0.36
CA GLU A 176 -11.82 -1.12 -0.35
C GLU A 176 -12.21 -0.55 1.02
N ARG A 177 -13.05 0.49 1.03
CA ARG A 177 -13.53 1.14 2.26
C ARG A 177 -15.04 1.04 2.37
N ILE A 178 -15.49 0.45 3.46
CA ILE A 178 -16.89 0.14 3.71
C ILE A 178 -17.35 0.96 4.90
N THR A 179 -18.46 1.67 4.72
CA THR A 179 -19.08 2.45 5.80
C THR A 179 -20.27 1.68 6.36
N VAL A 180 -20.31 1.52 7.69
CA VAL A 180 -21.39 0.87 8.42
C VAL A 180 -21.86 1.80 9.53
N THR A 181 -23.14 2.14 9.59
CA THR A 181 -23.70 2.93 10.68
C THR A 181 -24.37 2.01 11.70
N TYR A 182 -23.93 2.06 12.94
CA TYR A 182 -24.56 1.37 14.06
C TYR A 182 -25.54 2.32 14.77
N ASN A 183 -26.83 2.07 14.61
CA ASN A 183 -27.89 2.84 15.25
C ASN A 183 -28.24 2.20 16.58
N GLN A 184 -27.55 2.62 17.63
CA GLN A 184 -27.83 2.10 18.97
C GLN A 184 -29.24 2.50 19.42
N VAL A 185 -30.11 1.50 19.59
CA VAL A 185 -31.41 1.69 20.24
C VAL A 185 -31.18 1.85 21.73
N VAL A 186 -31.20 3.09 22.22
CA VAL A 186 -31.26 3.39 23.65
C VAL A 186 -32.71 3.24 24.12
N THR A 187 -33.01 2.19 24.89
CA THR A 187 -34.28 2.16 25.61
C THR A 187 -34.20 3.21 26.73
N PRO A 188 -35.09 4.21 26.77
CA PRO A 188 -35.09 5.15 27.87
C PRO A 188 -35.35 4.35 29.16
N ASN A 189 -34.44 4.46 30.13
CA ASN A 189 -34.71 4.01 31.48
C ASN A 189 -35.99 4.74 31.93
N VAL A 190 -37.11 4.01 32.00
CA VAL A 190 -38.30 4.51 32.66
C VAL A 190 -37.94 4.53 34.14
N VAL A 191 -37.39 5.67 34.61
CA VAL A 191 -37.37 5.96 36.04
C VAL A 191 -38.83 6.00 36.41
N SER A 192 -39.33 4.91 37.00
CA SER A 192 -40.64 4.91 37.61
C SER A 192 -40.63 6.07 38.59
N SER A 193 -41.50 7.06 38.35
CA SER A 193 -41.77 8.09 39.35
C SER A 193 -42.00 7.36 40.67
N PRO A 194 -41.37 7.77 41.79
CA PRO A 194 -41.72 7.21 43.08
C PRO A 194 -43.24 7.32 43.21
N ALA A 195 -43.89 6.21 43.58
CA ALA A 195 -45.32 6.19 43.80
C ALA A 195 -45.67 7.40 44.67
N GLU A 196 -46.55 8.28 44.18
CA GLU A 196 -47.09 9.36 45.01
C GLU A 196 -47.66 8.67 46.25
N THR A 197 -47.03 8.91 47.39
CA THR A 197 -47.60 8.49 48.67
C THR A 197 -48.94 9.21 48.76
N PRO A 198 -50.07 8.50 48.94
CA PRO A 198 -51.37 9.15 49.02
C PRO A 198 -51.29 10.24 50.08
N ALA A 199 -51.61 11.47 49.70
CA ALA A 199 -51.60 12.61 50.61
C ALA A 199 -52.38 12.22 51.88
N PRO A 200 -51.85 12.50 53.09
CA PRO A 200 -52.57 12.19 54.32
C PRO A 200 -53.93 12.90 54.29
N PRO A 201 -54.99 12.30 54.84
CA PRO A 201 -56.29 12.96 54.91
C PRO A 201 -56.13 14.30 55.61
N VAL A 202 -56.43 15.39 54.90
CA VAL A 202 -56.46 16.73 55.49
C VAL A 202 -57.46 16.73 56.63
N SER A 203 -57.00 17.11 57.83
CA SER A 203 -57.87 17.14 59.01
C SER A 203 -58.98 18.20 58.81
N PRO A 204 -60.20 17.96 59.34
CA PRO A 204 -61.28 18.96 59.27
C PRO A 204 -60.87 20.31 59.84
N LEU A 205 -59.97 20.32 60.83
CA LEU A 205 -59.43 21.54 61.44
C LEU A 205 -58.56 22.36 60.47
N ALA A 206 -57.77 21.69 59.63
CA ALA A 206 -56.96 22.37 58.61
C ALA A 206 -57.83 23.03 57.54
N TYR A 207 -58.96 22.39 57.19
CA TYR A 207 -59.94 22.95 56.25
C TYR A 207 -60.65 24.19 56.83
N VAL A 208 -61.01 24.16 58.11
CA VAL A 208 -61.59 25.32 58.82
C VAL A 208 -60.60 26.48 58.91
N LEU A 209 -59.32 26.21 59.17
CA LEU A 209 -58.27 27.24 59.18
C LEU A 209 -58.06 27.86 57.79
N MET A 210 -58.07 27.06 56.72
CA MET A 210 -58.01 27.57 55.35
C MET A 210 -59.20 28.47 55.01
N ILE A 211 -60.41 28.07 55.40
CA ILE A 211 -61.63 28.88 55.17
C ILE A 211 -61.57 30.17 55.98
N ILE A 212 -61.12 30.14 57.24
CA ILE A 212 -60.96 31.35 58.07
C ILE A 212 -59.95 32.31 57.45
N LEU A 213 -58.82 31.82 56.92
CA LEU A 213 -57.82 32.64 56.24
C LEU A 213 -58.34 33.22 54.91
N LEU A 214 -59.16 32.47 54.17
CA LEU A 214 -59.79 32.95 52.94
C LEU A 214 -60.82 34.05 53.23
N ILE A 215 -61.62 33.90 54.29
CA ILE A 215 -62.60 34.91 54.72
C ILE A 215 -61.89 36.15 55.30
N ALA A 216 -60.82 35.98 56.08
CA ALA A 216 -60.01 37.09 56.60
C ALA A 216 -59.30 37.87 55.48
N GLY A 217 -58.86 37.19 54.42
CA GLY A 217 -58.31 37.83 53.21
C GLY A 217 -59.33 38.66 52.43
N ILE A 218 -60.61 38.27 52.45
CA ILE A 218 -61.70 39.01 51.79
C ILE A 218 -62.12 40.23 52.62
N VAL A 219 -62.05 40.19 53.96
CA VAL A 219 -62.40 41.33 54.81
C VAL A 219 -61.37 42.46 54.74
N LEU A 220 -60.10 42.19 54.41
CA LEU A 220 -59.11 43.24 54.12
C LEU A 220 -59.21 43.86 52.71
N GLY A 221 -60.01 43.28 51.80
CA GLY A 221 -60.16 43.74 50.42
C GLY A 221 -61.25 44.80 50.16
N LEU A 222 -62.03 45.20 51.18
CA LEU A 222 -63.21 46.09 51.00
C LEU A 222 -63.06 47.51 51.57
N VAL A 223 -61.89 48.15 51.44
CA VAL A 223 -61.74 49.61 51.65
C VAL A 223 -61.07 50.34 50.45
N ALA A 224 -60.80 49.66 49.32
CA ALA A 224 -60.24 50.32 48.13
C ALA A 224 -61.25 50.41 46.97
N GLY A 225 -62.03 51.49 46.98
CA GLY A 225 -62.23 52.35 45.80
C GLY A 225 -62.85 51.77 44.53
N ILE A 226 -64.17 51.94 44.44
CA ILE A 226 -64.95 52.15 43.20
C ILE A 226 -64.29 53.26 42.35
N THR A 227 -64.01 53.02 41.06
CA THR A 227 -64.27 53.93 39.90
C THR A 227 -63.87 53.28 38.57
N GLY A 228 -64.79 53.25 37.61
CA GLY A 228 -64.45 53.53 36.19
C GLY A 228 -64.28 52.34 35.24
N ALA A 229 -65.39 51.93 34.62
CA ALA A 229 -65.45 51.03 33.48
C ALA A 229 -64.76 51.59 32.20
N LYS A 230 -64.29 50.69 31.31
CA LYS A 230 -64.66 50.73 29.87
C LYS A 230 -64.24 49.46 29.12
N PHE A 231 -65.25 48.80 28.57
CA PHE A 231 -65.20 47.83 27.47
C PHE A 231 -64.79 48.51 26.15
N ALA A 232 -63.94 47.86 25.35
CA ALA A 232 -63.91 47.82 23.87
C ALA A 232 -62.70 46.92 23.47
N SER A 233 -62.83 45.76 22.81
CA SER A 233 -63.30 45.46 21.44
C SER A 233 -62.38 45.95 20.31
N LYS A 234 -61.73 44.97 19.65
CA LYS A 234 -61.54 44.80 18.20
C LYS A 234 -60.34 45.46 17.48
N GLY A 235 -59.75 44.68 16.56
CA GLY A 235 -58.90 45.08 15.43
C GLY A 235 -57.50 44.47 15.51
N GLU A 236 -57.15 43.36 14.87
CA GLU A 236 -56.86 43.13 13.42
C GLU A 236 -55.57 43.83 12.90
N ASP A 237 -54.77 43.01 12.22
CA ASP A 237 -53.79 43.26 11.14
C ASP A 237 -52.32 43.59 11.56
N GLU A 238 -51.37 42.69 11.25
CA GLU A 238 -50.45 42.67 10.06
C GLU A 238 -49.43 43.83 10.12
N GLU A 239 -48.15 43.75 9.78
CA GLU A 239 -47.30 42.93 8.91
C GLU A 239 -45.85 43.40 9.24
N GLY A 240 -44.80 42.66 8.89
CA GLY A 240 -43.44 43.19 9.08
C GLY A 240 -42.30 42.20 8.90
N ASP A 241 -42.25 41.60 7.73
CA ASP A 241 -41.16 40.85 7.12
C ASP A 241 -39.83 41.65 7.09
N THR A 242 -38.68 40.99 7.18
CA THR A 242 -37.56 41.11 6.22
C THR A 242 -36.35 40.27 6.62
N GLU A 243 -35.91 39.48 5.64
CA GLU A 243 -34.71 38.66 5.55
C GLU A 243 -33.43 39.46 5.19
N GLU A 244 -32.31 38.72 5.15
CA GLU A 244 -31.03 38.99 4.47
C GLU A 244 -30.10 40.06 5.10
N GLU A 245 -28.77 39.94 5.11
CA GLU A 245 -27.85 39.30 4.17
C GLU A 245 -26.47 39.05 4.83
N ILE A 246 -25.72 38.17 4.19
CA ILE A 246 -24.38 37.66 4.48
C ILE A 246 -23.35 38.60 3.80
N ASP A 247 -22.22 38.98 4.41
CA ASP A 247 -20.94 38.88 3.68
C ASP A 247 -19.66 38.84 4.54
N LYS A 248 -18.70 38.13 3.93
CA LYS A 248 -17.28 37.84 4.19
C LYS A 248 -16.44 38.84 5.00
N GLU A 249 -15.47 38.31 5.75
CA GLU A 249 -14.03 38.51 5.45
C GLU A 249 -13.13 37.58 6.28
N ILE A 250 -12.28 36.83 5.57
CA ILE A 250 -11.12 36.07 6.06
C ILE A 250 -9.91 37.01 5.92
N PRO A 251 -8.98 37.08 6.88
CA PRO A 251 -7.61 37.44 6.59
C PRO A 251 -6.74 36.18 6.54
N ASP A 252 -6.18 35.94 5.36
CA ASP A 252 -4.96 35.17 5.15
C ASP A 252 -3.79 35.90 5.85
N ASP A 253 -2.93 35.15 6.53
CA ASP A 253 -1.54 35.59 6.75
C ASP A 253 -0.60 34.40 6.53
N GLU A 254 0.41 34.70 5.71
CA GLU A 254 1.41 33.82 5.11
C GLU A 254 2.52 33.34 6.09
N ILE A 255 2.92 32.08 5.90
CA ILE A 255 4.28 31.57 5.59
C ILE A 255 5.50 32.16 6.35
N SER A 256 6.21 31.30 7.10
CA SER A 256 7.67 31.00 6.96
C SER A 256 7.99 29.76 7.83
N GLU A 257 8.36 28.61 7.27
CA GLU A 257 9.73 28.17 6.94
C GLU A 257 10.77 28.32 8.07
N ASP A 258 11.62 27.29 8.15
CA ASP A 258 12.85 27.12 8.95
C ASP A 258 12.76 26.49 10.35
N ALA A 259 13.02 25.19 10.39
CA ALA A 259 13.95 24.60 11.37
C ALA A 259 14.50 23.27 10.85
N GLN A 260 15.59 23.37 10.08
CA GLN A 260 16.60 22.32 9.99
C GLN A 260 17.09 22.02 11.42
N MET A 261 17.05 20.75 11.84
CA MET A 261 17.91 20.31 12.94
C MET A 261 19.20 19.76 12.36
N ASP A 262 20.25 20.54 12.61
CA ASP A 262 21.64 20.22 12.43
C ASP A 262 22.05 18.91 13.12
N ASP A 263 22.82 18.14 12.37
CA ASP A 263 24.18 17.71 12.72
C ASP A 263 24.48 17.55 14.22
N MET A 264 24.50 16.30 14.68
CA MET A 264 25.35 15.89 15.80
C MET A 264 26.15 14.66 15.39
N LEU A 265 27.40 14.95 15.01
CA LEU A 265 28.57 14.11 15.10
C LEU A 265 28.63 13.38 16.47
N GLU A 266 28.78 12.06 16.44
CA GLU A 266 29.54 11.35 17.47
C GLU A 266 30.44 10.31 16.81
N ASP A 267 31.72 10.65 16.80
CA ASP A 267 32.85 9.76 16.60
C ASP A 267 32.86 8.65 17.68
N THR A 268 32.92 7.39 17.25
CA THR A 268 33.79 6.42 17.92
C THR A 268 34.49 5.54 16.90
N GLN A 269 35.76 5.86 16.66
CA GLN A 269 36.76 4.94 16.15
C GLN A 269 36.94 3.78 17.13
N THR A 270 36.98 2.55 16.62
CA THR A 270 37.93 1.54 17.11
C THR A 270 38.61 0.90 15.90
N ASP A 271 39.85 1.33 15.74
CA ASP A 271 40.93 0.77 14.96
C ASP A 271 41.32 -0.62 15.52
N GLU A 272 41.38 -1.65 14.69
CA GLU A 272 42.35 -2.73 14.82
C GLU A 272 42.80 -3.22 13.43
N THR A 273 43.85 -2.57 12.94
CA THR A 273 45.09 -3.19 12.43
C THR A 273 45.07 -4.71 12.19
N SER A 274 45.29 -5.12 10.94
CA SER A 274 46.28 -6.15 10.58
C SER A 274 46.69 -6.02 9.11
N LYS A 275 47.95 -5.61 8.91
CA LYS A 275 48.72 -5.64 7.66
C LYS A 275 49.33 -7.03 7.48
N GLU A 276 49.29 -7.55 6.26
CA GLU A 276 50.29 -8.41 5.60
C GLU A 276 49.81 -8.59 4.14
N THR A 277 50.60 -8.70 3.08
CA THR A 277 52.02 -8.49 2.75
C THR A 277 52.06 -8.44 1.21
N THR A 278 52.93 -7.60 0.68
CA THR A 278 53.26 -7.39 -0.74
C THR A 278 53.80 -8.63 -1.44
N ASP A 279 53.48 -8.84 -2.72
CA ASP A 279 54.52 -9.21 -3.70
C ASP A 279 54.11 -8.80 -5.12
N ASP A 280 54.88 -7.87 -5.68
CA ASP A 280 54.86 -7.44 -7.07
C ASP A 280 55.84 -8.32 -7.85
N THR A 281 55.43 -8.88 -8.99
CA THR A 281 56.41 -9.30 -10.00
C THR A 281 55.92 -8.92 -11.40
N GLU A 282 56.58 -7.88 -11.90
CA GLU A 282 56.54 -7.33 -13.24
C GLU A 282 57.12 -8.33 -14.26
N VAL A 283 56.37 -8.61 -15.34
CA VAL A 283 56.91 -9.32 -16.52
C VAL A 283 56.56 -8.54 -17.78
N THR A 284 57.61 -8.15 -18.49
CA THR A 284 57.63 -7.34 -19.72
C THR A 284 57.04 -8.09 -20.92
N PRO A 285 56.30 -7.45 -21.85
CA PRO A 285 55.84 -8.10 -23.08
C PRO A 285 56.90 -8.07 -24.20
N GLN A 286 57.09 -9.18 -24.91
CA GLN A 286 57.87 -9.25 -26.15
C GLN A 286 56.99 -8.99 -27.39
N GLU A 287 57.54 -8.28 -28.38
CA GLU A 287 56.92 -7.91 -29.66
C GLU A 287 56.72 -9.11 -30.62
N PRO A 288 55.71 -9.10 -31.52
CA PRO A 288 55.53 -10.14 -32.53
C PRO A 288 56.20 -9.82 -33.88
N VAL A 289 56.76 -10.86 -34.52
CA VAL A 289 57.37 -10.88 -35.88
C VAL A 289 56.31 -11.28 -36.93
N PRO A 290 56.35 -10.79 -38.19
CA PRO A 290 55.22 -10.87 -39.12
C PRO A 290 55.10 -12.18 -39.93
N GLU A 291 53.89 -12.40 -40.46
CA GLU A 291 53.36 -13.59 -41.11
C GLU A 291 53.92 -13.87 -42.52
N GLU A 292 54.10 -15.14 -42.86
CA GLU A 292 54.40 -15.60 -44.22
C GLU A 292 53.22 -16.42 -44.77
N SER A 293 52.69 -15.96 -45.91
CA SER A 293 51.57 -16.53 -46.67
C SER A 293 51.91 -17.89 -47.27
N GLY A 294 51.02 -18.89 -47.10
CA GLY A 294 51.11 -20.21 -47.73
C GLY A 294 49.83 -20.55 -48.50
N GLU A 295 50.00 -20.91 -49.77
CA GLU A 295 48.98 -21.23 -50.79
C GLU A 295 48.21 -22.54 -50.52
N ILE A 296 46.96 -22.61 -50.99
CA ILE A 296 46.04 -23.76 -50.90
C ILE A 296 46.18 -24.63 -52.16
N PRO A 297 46.34 -25.97 -52.08
CA PRO A 297 46.28 -26.86 -53.24
C PRO A 297 44.83 -27.21 -53.64
N PRO A 298 44.57 -27.55 -54.93
CA PRO A 298 43.20 -27.72 -55.44
C PRO A 298 42.58 -29.07 -55.03
N PRO A 299 41.24 -29.19 -55.04
CA PRO A 299 40.56 -30.41 -54.66
C PRO A 299 40.64 -31.50 -55.75
N PRO A 300 40.65 -32.79 -55.38
CA PRO A 300 40.64 -33.88 -56.34
C PRO A 300 39.22 -34.07 -56.93
N GLY A 301 39.18 -34.35 -58.23
CA GLY A 301 37.95 -34.53 -59.01
C GLY A 301 37.37 -35.94 -58.95
N GLU A 302 36.05 -35.96 -59.12
CA GLU A 302 35.07 -37.03 -59.43
C GLU A 302 35.05 -38.31 -58.58
#